data_AF-A0A3D0NIF8-F1
#
_entry.id   AF-A0A3D0NIF8-F1
#
_cell.length_a   1.000
_cell.length_b   1.000
_cell.length_c   1.000
_cell.angle_alpha   90.00
_cell.angle_beta   90.00
_cell.angle_gamma   90.00
#
_symmetry.space_group_name_H-M   'P 1'
#
loop_
_entity.id
_entity.type
_entity.pdbx_description
1 polymer ?
#
loop_
_entity_poly.entity_id
_entity_poly.type
_entity_poly.pdbx_seq_one_letter_code
_entity_poly.pdbx_strand_id
1 'polypeptide(L)'
;ADVDTGFWLWMAALSLLLVGQIVDVVTTATAADAAKAVGSKYLGILGIVFILAVGAVVVTVLVLMRSGYRWARSVLTGGGLATIFYTLASLLGAAREPTGAVVFAVTGIIGSVLIGGGIYLLHRPDSQGFFTR
;
A
#
# COMPACT_ATOMS: atom_id res chain seq x y z
N ALA A 1 -2.55 -9.31 21.54
CA ALA A 1 -2.27 -10.22 20.41
C ALA A 1 -2.81 -9.65 19.09
N ASP A 2 -4.06 -9.18 19.07
CA ASP A 2 -4.72 -8.69 17.84
C ASP A 2 -4.05 -7.47 17.19
N VAL A 3 -3.65 -6.47 17.98
CA VAL A 3 -2.95 -5.27 17.45
C VAL A 3 -1.59 -5.62 16.85
N ASP A 4 -0.86 -6.55 17.46
CA ASP A 4 0.44 -7.00 16.95
C ASP A 4 0.26 -7.80 15.65
N THR A 5 -0.73 -8.68 15.59
CA THR A 5 -1.09 -9.41 14.37
C THR A 5 -1.54 -8.44 13.27
N GLY A 6 -2.40 -7.46 13.60
CA GLY A 6 -2.84 -6.42 12.67
C GLY A 6 -1.68 -5.57 12.15
N PHE A 7 -0.71 -5.22 13.01
CA PHE A 7 0.52 -4.55 12.61
C PHE A 7 1.30 -5.36 11.56
N TRP A 8 1.47 -6.66 11.78
CA TRP A 8 2.19 -7.53 10.84
C TRP A 8 1.44 -7.71 9.52
N LEU A 9 0.11 -7.82 9.54
CA LEU A 9 -0.71 -7.84 8.32
C LEU A 9 -0.50 -6.56 7.51
N TRP A 10 -0.50 -5.41 8.17
CA TRP A 10 -0.24 -4.12 7.53
C TRP A 10 1.17 -4.00 6.98
N MET A 11 2.18 -4.47 7.71
CA MET A 11 3.58 -4.48 7.23
C MET A 11 3.73 -5.36 5.98
N ALA A 12 3.17 -6.57 6.00
CA ALA A 12 3.19 -7.46 4.85
C ALA A 12 2.44 -6.87 3.64
N ALA A 13 1.27 -6.27 3.88
CA ALA A 13 0.50 -5.60 2.85
C ALA A 13 1.29 -4.44 2.22
N LEU A 14 1.93 -3.62 3.05
CA LEU A 14 2.73 -2.50 2.59
C LEU A 14 3.89 -2.98 1.72
N SER A 15 4.63 -4.01 2.14
CA SER A 15 5.73 -4.56 1.35
C SER A 15 5.26 -5.06 -0.02
N LEU A 16 4.13 -5.80 -0.07
CA LEU A 16 3.57 -6.28 -1.32
C LEU A 16 3.15 -5.13 -2.24
N LEU A 17 2.41 -4.15 -1.71
CA LEU A 17 1.94 -3.01 -2.49
C LEU A 17 3.10 -2.16 -3.01
N LEU A 18 4.14 -1.92 -2.20
CA LEU A 18 5.34 -1.21 -2.66
C LEU A 18 6.01 -1.93 -3.84
N VAL A 19 6.17 -3.26 -3.75
CA VAL A 19 6.73 -4.06 -4.85
C VAL A 19 5.85 -3.94 -6.10
N GLY A 20 4.53 -4.07 -5.96
CA GLY A 20 3.59 -3.92 -7.06
C GLY A 20 3.68 -2.57 -7.76
N GLN A 21 3.70 -1.48 -6.99
CA GLN A 21 3.79 -0.12 -7.52
C GLN A 21 5.15 0.15 -8.19
N ILE A 22 6.25 -0.33 -7.61
CA ILE A 22 7.59 -0.16 -8.19
C ILE A 22 7.69 -0.91 -9.52
N VAL A 23 7.18 -2.14 -9.60
CA VAL A 23 7.16 -2.90 -10.85
C VAL A 23 6.27 -2.22 -11.89
N ASP A 24 5.11 -1.70 -11.50
CA ASP A 24 4.22 -0.95 -12.40
C ASP A 24 4.94 0.28 -12.98
N VAL A 25 5.65 1.06 -12.15
CA VAL A 25 6.45 2.22 -12.61
C VAL A 25 7.59 1.81 -13.53
N VAL A 26 8.32 0.73 -13.22
CA VAL A 26 9.46 0.27 -14.01
C VAL A 26 9.03 -0.29 -15.38
N THR A 27 7.92 -1.04 -15.41
CA THR A 27 7.38 -1.65 -16.64
C THR A 27 6.65 -0.64 -17.52
N THR A 28 5.97 0.35 -16.93
CA THR A 28 5.36 1.45 -17.70
C THR A 28 6.41 2.41 -18.26
N ALA A 29 7.51 2.66 -17.53
CA ALA A 29 8.64 3.44 -18.03
C ALA A 29 9.30 2.76 -19.24
N THR A 30 9.42 1.43 -19.26
CA THR A 30 9.98 0.69 -20.40
C THR A 30 9.07 0.75 -21.65
N ALA A 31 7.75 0.73 -21.47
CA ALA A 31 6.80 0.93 -22.58
C ALA A 31 6.79 2.38 -23.12
N ALA A 32 6.92 3.38 -22.23
CA ALA A 32 6.98 4.80 -22.59
C ALA A 32 8.33 5.23 -23.19
N ASP A 33 9.44 4.58 -22.78
CA ASP A 33 10.79 4.81 -23.29
C ASP A 33 10.92 4.41 -24.78
N ALA A 34 10.08 3.51 -25.28
CA ALA A 34 9.96 3.24 -26.71
C ALA A 34 9.30 4.39 -27.50
N ALA A 35 8.57 5.29 -26.84
CA ALA A 35 7.76 6.34 -27.47
C ALA A 35 8.32 7.76 -27.33
N LYS A 36 8.96 8.16 -26.20
CA LYS A 36 9.51 9.52 -26.02
C LYS A 36 10.72 9.56 -25.06
N ALA A 37 11.89 9.89 -25.58
CA ALA A 37 13.15 9.95 -24.85
C ALA A 37 13.27 11.17 -23.90
N VAL A 38 14.02 10.96 -22.80
CA VAL A 38 14.52 11.91 -21.78
C VAL A 38 13.51 12.36 -20.71
N GLY A 39 12.26 12.67 -21.03
CA GLY A 39 11.26 13.06 -20.02
C GLY A 39 10.79 11.91 -19.09
N SER A 40 10.81 10.68 -19.61
CA SER A 40 10.27 9.46 -18.99
C SER A 40 11.05 9.01 -17.73
N LYS A 41 12.38 9.01 -17.77
CA LYS A 41 13.22 8.46 -16.68
C LYS A 41 13.12 9.24 -15.36
N TYR A 42 13.10 10.57 -15.45
CA TYR A 42 12.97 11.43 -14.27
C TYR A 42 11.60 11.28 -13.61
N LEU A 43 10.53 11.13 -14.41
CA LEU A 43 9.19 10.85 -13.90
C LEU A 43 9.11 9.50 -13.19
N GLY A 44 9.75 8.46 -13.75
CA GLY A 44 9.82 7.14 -13.12
C GLY A 44 10.54 7.17 -11.76
N ILE A 45 11.71 7.83 -11.69
CA ILE A 45 12.46 8.00 -10.44
C ILE A 45 11.63 8.79 -9.41
N LEU A 46 11.02 9.90 -9.82
CA LEU A 46 10.17 10.71 -8.94
C LEU A 46 8.97 9.90 -8.43
N GLY A 47 8.38 9.05 -9.28
CA GLY A 47 7.32 8.11 -8.90
C GLY A 47 7.78 7.12 -7.83
N ILE A 48 8.95 6.49 -8.00
CA ILE A 48 9.52 5.57 -6.99
C ILE A 48 9.79 6.30 -5.67
N VAL A 49 10.39 7.49 -5.72
CA VAL A 49 10.64 8.31 -4.51
C VAL A 49 9.34 8.64 -3.80
N PHE A 50 8.30 9.03 -4.55
CA PHE A 50 6.97 9.30 -3.99
C PHE A 50 6.36 8.05 -3.34
N ILE A 51 6.42 6.89 -3.99
CA ILE A 51 5.94 5.61 -3.46
C ILE A 51 6.65 5.27 -2.14
N LEU A 52 7.98 5.42 -2.09
CA LEU A 52 8.77 5.17 -0.88
C LEU A 52 8.46 6.18 0.23
N ALA A 53 8.26 7.45 -0.10
CA ALA A 53 7.88 8.48 0.86
C ALA A 53 6.52 8.18 1.49
N VAL A 54 5.52 7.82 0.68
CA VAL A 54 4.21 7.38 1.19
C VAL A 54 4.36 6.13 2.05
N GLY A 55 5.19 5.16 1.64
CA GLY A 55 5.48 3.98 2.43
C GLY A 55 6.07 4.30 3.80
N ALA A 56 7.02 5.23 3.87
CA ALA A 56 7.62 5.69 5.13
C ALA A 56 6.58 6.36 6.05
N VAL A 57 5.66 7.15 5.50
CA VAL A 57 4.54 7.72 6.26
C VAL A 57 3.65 6.62 6.83
N VAL A 58 3.29 5.60 6.05
CA VAL A 58 2.48 4.47 6.53
C VAL A 58 3.20 3.71 7.64
N VAL A 59 4.50 3.41 7.48
CA VAL A 59 5.31 2.78 8.54
C VAL A 59 5.30 3.62 9.81
N THR A 60 5.42 4.94 9.68
CA THR A 60 5.37 5.86 10.83
C THR A 60 4.04 5.72 11.57
N VAL A 61 2.90 5.75 10.85
CA VAL A 61 1.58 5.57 11.46
C VAL A 61 1.44 4.18 12.10
N LEU A 62 2.00 3.12 11.51
CA LEU A 62 2.01 1.78 12.09
C LEU A 62 2.81 1.70 13.40
N VAL A 63 3.93 2.40 13.48
CA VAL A 63 4.71 2.51 14.73
C VAL A 63 3.91 3.29 15.79
N LEU A 64 3.24 4.37 15.40
CA LEU A 64 2.36 5.11 16.31
C LEU A 64 1.20 4.24 16.80
N MET A 65 0.60 3.46 15.92
CA MET A 65 -0.42 2.47 16.28
C MET A 65 0.12 1.49 17.31
N ARG A 66 1.34 0.96 17.12
CA ARG A 66 2.00 0.05 18.07
C ARG A 66 2.31 0.71 19.42
N SER A 67 2.44 2.04 19.46
CA SER A 67 2.59 2.81 20.71
C SER A 67 1.27 3.21 21.39
N GLY A 68 0.11 2.81 20.82
CA GLY A 68 -1.21 2.99 21.43
C GLY A 68 -1.93 4.29 21.08
N TYR A 69 -1.55 5.00 20.01
CA TYR A 69 -2.26 6.21 19.56
C TYR A 69 -3.60 5.87 18.88
N ARG A 70 -4.70 6.43 19.39
CA ARG A 70 -6.08 6.19 18.90
C ARG A 70 -6.31 6.67 17.47
N TRP A 71 -5.73 7.81 17.11
CA TRP A 71 -5.89 8.42 15.79
C TRP A 71 -5.17 7.64 14.68
N ALA A 72 -4.16 6.84 15.03
CA ALA A 72 -3.49 5.98 14.05
C ALA A 72 -4.48 4.99 13.41
N ARG A 73 -5.47 4.51 14.19
CA ARG A 73 -6.51 3.61 13.69
C ARG A 73 -7.37 4.27 12.61
N SER A 74 -7.85 5.49 12.83
CA SER A 74 -8.70 6.17 11.84
C SER A 74 -7.92 6.50 10.57
N VAL A 75 -6.67 6.94 10.69
CA VAL A 75 -5.79 7.21 9.54
C VAL A 75 -5.48 5.94 8.74
N LEU A 76 -5.13 4.84 9.41
CA LEU A 76 -4.90 3.55 8.74
C LEU A 76 -6.17 3.02 8.09
N THR A 77 -7.33 3.20 8.72
CA THR A 77 -8.61 2.76 8.14
C THR A 77 -8.97 3.56 6.90
N GLY A 78 -8.88 4.89 6.97
CA GLY A 78 -9.14 5.77 5.83
C GLY A 78 -8.16 5.53 4.68
N GLY A 79 -6.86 5.52 4.98
CA GLY A 79 -5.81 5.26 3.98
C GLY A 79 -5.89 3.84 3.40
N GLY A 80 -6.20 2.85 4.22
CA GLY A 80 -6.39 1.47 3.80
C GLY A 80 -7.58 1.29 2.85
N LEU A 81 -8.73 1.87 3.19
CA LEU A 81 -9.90 1.86 2.31
C LEU A 81 -9.61 2.57 0.98
N ALA A 82 -9.00 3.77 1.03
CA ALA A 82 -8.60 4.48 -0.17
C ALA A 82 -7.66 3.64 -1.05
N THR A 83 -6.72 2.93 -0.44
CA THR A 83 -5.81 2.01 -1.14
C THR A 83 -6.55 0.86 -1.79
N ILE A 84 -7.48 0.22 -1.09
CA ILE A 84 -8.30 -0.88 -1.65
C ILE A 84 -9.09 -0.40 -2.87
N PHE A 85 -9.75 0.76 -2.78
CA PHE A 85 -10.51 1.32 -3.90
C PHE A 85 -9.62 1.74 -5.06
N TYR A 86 -8.48 2.36 -4.78
CA TYR A 86 -7.49 2.68 -5.81
C TYR A 86 -7.03 1.40 -6.53
N THR A 87 -6.72 0.35 -5.78
CA THR A 87 -6.27 -0.93 -6.32
C THR A 87 -7.35 -1.54 -7.21
N LEU A 88 -8.60 -1.56 -6.75
CA LEU A 88 -9.75 -2.04 -7.51
C LEU A 88 -9.94 -1.25 -8.82
N ALA A 89 -9.96 0.08 -8.75
CA ALA A 89 -10.11 0.93 -9.93
C ALA A 89 -8.96 0.71 -10.94
N SER A 90 -7.74 0.56 -10.42
CA SER A 90 -6.54 0.34 -11.21
C SER A 90 -6.50 -1.04 -11.87
N LEU A 91 -7.03 -2.07 -11.21
CA LEU A 91 -7.17 -3.41 -11.80
C LEU A 91 -8.18 -3.44 -12.95
N LEU A 92 -9.24 -2.65 -12.85
CA LEU A 92 -10.32 -2.64 -13.84
C LEU A 92 -10.08 -1.66 -14.99
N GLY A 93 -9.29 -0.59 -14.76
CA GLY A 93 -9.18 0.52 -15.70
C GLY A 93 -7.82 0.72 -16.36
N ALA A 94 -6.72 0.19 -15.80
CA ALA A 94 -5.39 0.48 -16.32
C ALA A 94 -4.87 -0.62 -17.25
N ALA A 95 -4.48 -0.23 -18.46
CA ALA A 95 -3.79 -1.10 -19.41
C ALA A 95 -2.32 -1.26 -19.01
N ARG A 96 -1.85 -2.51 -18.94
CA ARG A 96 -0.48 -2.87 -18.53
C ARG A 96 0.09 -3.94 -19.44
N GLU A 97 1.41 -3.98 -19.55
CA GLU A 97 2.13 -5.12 -20.11
C GLU A 97 1.83 -6.39 -19.28
N PRO A 98 1.74 -7.61 -19.89
CA PRO A 98 1.39 -8.84 -19.19
C PRO A 98 2.14 -9.06 -17.86
N THR A 99 3.45 -8.85 -17.85
CA THR A 99 4.28 -9.05 -16.65
C THR A 99 3.90 -8.06 -15.53
N GLY A 100 3.80 -6.77 -15.86
CA GLY A 100 3.39 -5.73 -14.90
C GLY A 100 1.97 -5.94 -14.39
N ALA A 101 1.05 -6.39 -15.26
CA ALA A 101 -0.34 -6.67 -14.91
C ALA A 101 -0.45 -7.80 -13.88
N VAL A 102 0.27 -8.91 -14.08
CA VAL A 102 0.25 -10.05 -13.15
C VAL A 102 0.84 -9.66 -11.81
N VAL A 103 1.99 -8.99 -11.78
CA VAL A 103 2.62 -8.57 -10.53
C VAL A 103 1.71 -7.63 -9.76
N PHE A 104 1.20 -6.58 -10.41
CA PHE A 104 0.28 -5.63 -9.79
C PHE A 104 -0.97 -6.31 -9.25
N ALA A 105 -1.56 -7.25 -10.01
CA ALA A 105 -2.75 -7.98 -9.59
C ALA A 105 -2.50 -8.84 -8.35
N VAL A 106 -1.44 -9.65 -8.35
CA VAL A 106 -1.12 -10.52 -7.21
C VAL A 106 -0.83 -9.69 -5.96
N THR A 107 0.06 -8.69 -6.07
CA THR A 107 0.41 -7.85 -4.92
C THR A 107 -0.76 -6.99 -4.43
N GLY A 108 -1.56 -6.48 -5.36
CA GLY A 108 -2.68 -5.59 -5.08
C GLY A 108 -3.83 -6.32 -4.39
N ILE A 109 -4.23 -7.49 -4.90
CA ILE A 109 -5.31 -8.29 -4.33
C ILE A 109 -4.92 -8.79 -2.93
N ILE A 110 -3.75 -9.43 -2.81
CA ILE A 110 -3.29 -9.96 -1.52
C ILE A 110 -3.08 -8.81 -0.52
N GLY A 111 -2.43 -7.72 -0.93
CA GLY A 111 -2.24 -6.54 -0.09
C GLY A 111 -3.57 -5.94 0.40
N SER A 112 -4.58 -5.88 -0.46
CA SER A 112 -5.91 -5.40 -0.10
C SER A 112 -6.60 -6.27 0.95
N VAL A 113 -6.52 -7.60 0.82
CA VAL A 113 -7.08 -8.55 1.79
C VAL A 113 -6.37 -8.42 3.14
N LEU A 114 -5.04 -8.29 3.14
CA LEU A 114 -4.25 -8.10 4.36
C LEU A 114 -4.57 -6.78 5.06
N ILE A 115 -4.76 -5.68 4.31
CA ILE A 115 -5.23 -4.39 4.86
C ILE A 115 -6.61 -4.57 5.51
N GLY A 116 -7.55 -5.22 4.82
CA GLY A 116 -8.90 -5.49 5.35
C GLY A 116 -8.85 -6.30 6.64
N GLY A 117 -8.04 -7.36 6.69
CA GLY A 117 -7.82 -8.16 7.89
C GLY A 117 -7.20 -7.35 9.03
N GLY A 118 -6.22 -6.50 8.73
CA GLY A 118 -5.62 -5.58 9.70
C GLY A 118 -6.66 -4.60 10.28
N ILE A 119 -7.47 -3.96 9.43
CA ILE A 119 -8.53 -3.05 9.85
C ILE A 119 -9.54 -3.78 10.77
N TYR A 120 -9.95 -4.99 10.40
CA TYR A 120 -10.89 -5.78 11.18
C TYR A 120 -10.35 -6.07 12.60
N LEU A 121 -9.10 -6.54 12.71
CA LEU A 121 -8.47 -6.83 14.01
C LEU A 121 -8.34 -5.58 14.89
N LEU A 122 -8.10 -4.41 14.28
CA LEU A 122 -7.96 -3.16 15.02
C LEU A 122 -9.28 -2.66 15.64
N HIS A 123 -10.43 -3.09 15.11
CA HIS A 123 -11.76 -2.70 15.60
C HIS A 123 -12.40 -3.71 16.55
N ARG A 124 -11.77 -4.88 16.72
CA ARG A 124 -12.25 -5.90 17.66
C ARG A 124 -12.34 -5.33 19.09
N PRO A 125 -13.34 -5.73 19.90
CA PRO A 125 -13.52 -5.21 21.27
C PRO A 125 -12.26 -5.36 22.13
N ASP A 126 -11.56 -6.49 21.96
CA ASP A 126 -10.32 -6.82 22.68
C ASP A 126 -9.17 -5.84 22.37
N SER A 127 -9.21 -5.17 21.21
CA SER A 127 -8.21 -4.17 20.79
C SER A 127 -8.49 -2.77 21.33
N GLN A 128 -9.68 -2.48 21.87
CA GLN A 128 -10.05 -1.12 22.29
C GLN A 128 -9.26 -0.64 23.50
N GLY A 129 -8.94 -1.55 24.43
CA GLY A 129 -8.15 -1.23 25.62
C GLY A 129 -6.68 -0.90 25.35
N PHE A 130 -6.17 -1.20 24.14
CA PHE A 130 -4.78 -0.93 23.77
C PHE A 130 -4.54 0.54 23.39
N PHE A 131 -5.55 1.23 22.87
CA PHE A 131 -5.42 2.60 22.38
C PHE A 131 -5.86 3.59 23.43
N THR A 132 -4.96 3.93 24.34
CA THR A 132 -5.24 4.82 25.48
C THR A 132 -4.70 6.24 25.30
N ARG A 133 -3.88 6.47 24.27
CA ARG A 133 -3.24 7.76 23.95
C ARG A 133 -3.90 8.42 22.75
#